data_AF-A0A2H6LKT6-F1
#
_entry.id   AF-A0A2H6LKT6-F1
#
_cell.length_a   1.000
_cell.length_b   1.000
_cell.length_c   1.000
_cell.angle_alpha   90.00
_cell.angle_beta   90.00
_cell.angle_gamma   90.00
#
_symmetry.space_group_name_H-M   'P 1'
#
loop_
_entity.id
_entity.type
_entity.pdbx_description
1 polymer ?
#
loop_
_entity_poly.entity_id
_entity_poly.type
_entity_poly.pdbx_seq_one_letter_code
_entity_poly.pdbx_strand_id
1 'polypeptide(L)'
;MKFLKPSFVILGSVSLLFLGACSGSNQAINSENKSALTTETAAKTEIAAKDNHSENDGHSHSKNNALEHSEDGKGEHSHGGQVLESGQYHLEFVTEAKDNETHLDFYLKKGEKHTTVSDAKVTAQVQLPDGSQKSLPLTYEAKEQHYHAVLSEKAAGEYKVAILSDVNGEKVNGRFTFKR
;
A
#
# COMPACT_ATOMS: atom_id res chain seq x y z
N MET A 1 47.81 39.15 8.45
CA MET A 1 47.75 38.57 9.81
C MET A 1 46.89 37.31 9.73
N LYS A 2 47.53 36.13 9.68
CA LYS A 2 47.54 35.09 10.73
C LYS A 2 46.18 34.41 10.94
N PHE A 3 46.03 33.27 10.26
CA PHE A 3 45.01 32.25 10.48
C PHE A 3 45.20 31.61 11.86
N LEU A 4 44.10 31.41 12.60
CA LEU A 4 44.09 30.62 13.83
C LEU A 4 43.17 29.42 13.61
N LYS A 5 43.78 28.23 13.59
CA LYS A 5 43.15 26.91 13.80
C LYS A 5 43.42 26.52 15.24
N PRO A 6 42.42 26.05 16.01
CA PRO A 6 42.52 24.75 16.70
C PRO A 6 41.11 24.11 16.90
N SER A 7 40.89 22.87 17.31
CA SER A 7 41.67 21.66 17.56
C SER A 7 40.66 20.50 17.62
N PHE A 8 41.04 19.33 17.11
CA PHE A 8 40.32 18.07 17.29
C PHE A 8 40.28 17.70 18.79
N VAL A 9 39.12 17.26 19.27
CA VAL A 9 39.01 16.46 20.51
C VAL A 9 38.40 15.12 20.12
N ILE A 10 39.25 14.09 20.09
CA ILE A 10 38.84 12.69 19.97
C ILE A 10 38.53 12.23 21.39
N LEU A 11 37.25 12.06 21.71
CA LEU A 11 36.84 11.42 22.96
C LEU A 11 36.45 9.97 22.63
N GLY A 12 37.44 9.08 22.81
CA GLY A 12 37.23 7.64 22.77
C GLY A 12 36.40 7.21 23.97
N SER A 13 35.32 6.47 23.71
CA SER A 13 34.66 5.66 24.74
C SER A 13 34.52 4.24 24.23
N VAL A 14 34.78 3.34 25.17
CA VAL A 14 35.08 1.92 25.02
C VAL A 14 33.85 1.14 24.57
N SER A 15 34.01 0.31 23.54
CA SER A 15 33.03 -0.71 23.16
C SER A 15 32.87 -1.73 24.29
N LEU A 16 31.70 -1.77 24.93
CA LEU A 16 31.27 -2.96 25.67
C LEU A 16 30.63 -3.94 24.70
N LEU A 17 31.34 -5.02 24.39
CA LEU A 17 30.76 -6.22 23.78
C LEU A 17 30.02 -7.00 24.88
N PHE A 18 28.69 -6.93 24.88
CA PHE A 18 27.88 -7.90 25.62
C PHE A 18 27.65 -9.12 24.74
N LEU A 19 28.39 -10.20 25.02
CA LEU A 19 28.09 -11.55 24.54
C LEU A 19 26.87 -12.08 25.32
N GLY A 20 25.68 -11.95 24.75
CA GLY A 20 24.49 -12.63 25.22
C GLY A 20 24.38 -14.01 24.58
N ALA A 21 24.94 -15.03 25.23
CA ALA A 21 24.59 -16.43 24.98
C ALA A 21 23.44 -16.79 25.92
N CYS A 22 22.24 -16.96 25.38
CA CYS A 22 21.19 -17.73 26.04
C CYS A 22 20.72 -18.83 25.08
N SER A 23 21.03 -20.05 25.50
CA SER A 23 20.57 -21.33 25.02
C SER A 23 19.07 -21.39 24.79
N GLY A 24 18.68 -22.08 23.71
CA GLY A 24 17.30 -22.49 23.50
C GLY A 24 16.77 -23.31 24.67
N SER A 25 15.55 -22.99 25.07
CA SER A 25 14.67 -23.87 25.83
C SER A 25 13.25 -23.59 25.38
N ASN A 26 12.65 -24.58 24.73
CA ASN A 26 11.23 -24.63 24.41
C ASN A 26 10.43 -24.55 25.71
N GLN A 27 9.54 -23.58 25.83
CA GLN A 27 8.31 -23.75 26.62
C GLN A 27 7.15 -23.05 25.92
N ALA A 28 6.17 -23.89 25.56
CA ALA A 28 4.82 -23.48 25.26
C ALA A 28 4.18 -22.94 26.55
N ILE A 29 3.48 -21.81 26.43
CA ILE A 29 2.48 -21.37 27.40
C ILE A 29 1.23 -20.98 26.62
N ASN A 30 0.27 -21.91 26.60
CA ASN A 30 -1.13 -21.57 26.39
C ASN A 30 -1.55 -20.64 27.54
N SER A 31 -2.11 -19.48 27.21
CA SER A 31 -2.87 -18.69 28.16
C SER A 31 -4.15 -18.23 27.49
N GLU A 32 -5.17 -19.07 27.58
CA GLU A 32 -6.56 -18.65 27.47
C GLU A 32 -6.84 -17.67 28.62
N ASN A 33 -7.34 -16.47 28.31
CA ASN A 33 -8.19 -15.76 29.25
C ASN A 33 -9.60 -15.74 28.67
N LYS A 34 -10.46 -16.46 29.38
CA LYS A 34 -11.85 -16.78 29.08
C LYS A 34 -12.71 -15.68 29.70
N SER A 35 -13.43 -14.91 28.88
CA SER A 35 -14.54 -14.08 29.37
C SER A 35 -15.84 -14.84 29.17
N ALA A 36 -16.53 -15.16 30.27
CA ALA A 36 -17.86 -15.76 30.30
C ALA A 36 -18.92 -14.65 30.19
N LEU A 37 -19.81 -14.70 29.19
CA LEU A 37 -21.14 -15.34 29.20
C LEU A 37 -22.27 -14.37 29.64
N THR A 38 -23.17 -14.08 28.72
CA THR A 38 -24.61 -13.97 29.01
C THR A 38 -25.38 -14.81 28.01
N THR A 39 -26.16 -15.73 28.58
CA THR A 39 -27.03 -16.72 27.96
C THR A 39 -28.40 -16.10 27.69
N GLU A 40 -28.99 -16.33 26.52
CA GLU A 40 -30.44 -16.52 26.38
C GLU A 40 -30.72 -17.64 25.39
N THR A 41 -31.88 -18.26 25.59
CA THR A 41 -32.19 -19.67 25.40
C THR A 41 -33.20 -19.88 24.26
N ALA A 42 -32.98 -20.96 23.50
CA ALA A 42 -33.92 -21.83 22.76
C ALA A 42 -34.99 -21.26 21.82
N ALA A 43 -35.05 -21.78 20.59
CA ALA A 43 -35.93 -22.91 20.26
C ALA A 43 -35.81 -23.33 18.77
N LYS A 44 -35.92 -24.64 18.55
CA LYS A 44 -35.95 -25.36 17.28
C LYS A 44 -37.40 -25.49 16.81
N THR A 45 -37.72 -25.22 15.53
CA THR A 45 -38.73 -25.97 14.75
C THR A 45 -38.48 -25.82 13.23
N GLU A 46 -38.49 -26.95 12.53
CA GLU A 46 -38.61 -27.10 11.07
C GLU A 46 -40.03 -26.78 10.57
N ILE A 47 -40.19 -26.38 9.31
CA ILE A 47 -40.98 -27.09 8.27
C ILE A 47 -41.05 -26.23 6.99
N ALA A 48 -40.90 -26.93 5.88
CA ALA A 48 -40.85 -26.49 4.49
C ALA A 48 -42.17 -25.91 3.93
N ALA A 49 -42.06 -25.06 2.90
CA ALA A 49 -42.70 -25.28 1.60
C ALA A 49 -42.25 -24.25 0.54
N LYS A 50 -41.99 -24.78 -0.67
CA LYS A 50 -41.95 -24.19 -2.02
C LYS A 50 -42.55 -22.78 -2.19
N ASP A 51 -41.86 -21.92 -2.96
CA ASP A 51 -42.32 -21.64 -4.33
C ASP A 51 -41.20 -21.10 -5.23
N ASN A 52 -41.31 -21.41 -6.52
CA ASN A 52 -40.40 -20.99 -7.58
C ASN A 52 -40.72 -19.56 -8.04
N HIS A 53 -39.73 -18.69 -8.14
CA HIS A 53 -39.73 -17.71 -9.23
C HIS A 53 -38.31 -17.48 -9.74
N SER A 54 -38.13 -17.83 -11.00
CA SER A 54 -36.99 -17.50 -11.83
C SER A 54 -37.08 -16.01 -12.16
N GLU A 55 -36.09 -15.23 -11.75
CA GLU A 55 -35.73 -13.98 -12.41
C GLU A 55 -34.21 -13.88 -12.43
N ASN A 56 -33.67 -14.13 -13.62
CA ASN A 56 -32.37 -13.67 -14.05
C ASN A 56 -32.37 -12.15 -13.95
N ASP A 57 -31.59 -11.60 -13.02
CA ASP A 57 -31.05 -10.25 -13.13
C ASP A 57 -29.65 -10.22 -12.49
N GLY A 58 -28.65 -10.07 -13.36
CA GLY A 58 -27.25 -9.94 -12.95
C GLY A 58 -27.08 -8.70 -12.08
N HIS A 59 -26.78 -8.91 -10.80
CA HIS A 59 -26.35 -7.85 -9.90
C HIS A 59 -24.88 -8.05 -9.56
N SER A 60 -24.04 -7.39 -10.36
CA SER A 60 -22.66 -7.10 -10.00
C SER A 60 -22.67 -6.21 -8.76
N HIS A 61 -22.22 -6.74 -7.63
CA HIS A 61 -21.98 -5.96 -6.43
C HIS A 61 -20.65 -5.21 -6.57
N SER A 62 -20.67 -4.05 -7.22
CA SER A 62 -19.72 -2.98 -6.91
C SER A 62 -20.38 -2.06 -5.90
N LYS A 63 -20.09 -2.27 -4.61
CA LYS A 63 -20.41 -1.35 -3.53
C LYS A 63 -19.13 -0.99 -2.79
N ASN A 64 -18.45 0.02 -3.27
CA ASN A 64 -17.59 0.87 -2.47
C ASN A 64 -18.27 2.24 -2.39
N ASN A 65 -18.60 2.62 -1.15
CA ASN A 65 -19.23 3.88 -0.76
C ASN A 65 -18.56 5.07 -1.44
N ALA A 66 -19.23 5.65 -2.44
CA ALA A 66 -19.13 7.08 -2.69
C ALA A 66 -20.31 7.72 -1.97
N LEU A 67 -20.06 8.27 -0.77
CA LEU A 67 -20.91 9.33 -0.25
C LEU A 67 -20.97 10.41 -1.33
N GLU A 68 -22.18 10.75 -1.76
CA GLU A 68 -22.45 12.05 -2.37
C GLU A 68 -21.79 13.12 -1.51
N HIS A 69 -21.04 14.06 -2.10
CA HIS A 69 -21.01 15.46 -1.68
C HIS A 69 -20.21 16.30 -2.70
N SER A 70 -20.92 17.29 -3.24
CA SER A 70 -20.43 18.58 -3.75
C SER A 70 -19.98 18.65 -5.21
N GLU A 71 -20.97 18.92 -6.07
CA GLU A 71 -20.84 19.88 -7.16
C GLU A 71 -20.39 21.23 -6.56
N ASP A 72 -19.10 21.54 -6.63
CA ASP A 72 -18.52 22.89 -6.69
C ASP A 72 -17.00 22.81 -6.44
N GLY A 73 -16.25 22.62 -7.51
CA GLY A 73 -14.79 22.69 -7.48
C GLY A 73 -14.19 21.87 -8.61
N LYS A 74 -13.42 22.51 -9.48
CA LYS A 74 -12.68 21.86 -10.57
C LYS A 74 -11.50 21.06 -10.01
N GLY A 75 -11.78 20.06 -9.18
CA GLY A 75 -10.82 19.09 -8.67
C GLY A 75 -10.75 17.91 -9.63
N GLU A 76 -9.54 17.51 -10.00
CA GLU A 76 -9.30 16.35 -10.84
C GLU A 76 -9.80 15.08 -10.11
N HIS A 77 -10.62 14.29 -10.81
CA HIS A 77 -11.18 13.05 -10.25
C HIS A 77 -10.10 11.95 -10.20
N SER A 78 -10.22 11.03 -9.24
CA SER A 78 -9.36 9.84 -9.15
C SER A 78 -9.38 9.04 -10.44
N HIS A 79 -8.24 8.45 -10.81
CA HIS A 79 -8.06 7.56 -11.96
C HIS A 79 -8.57 6.13 -11.70
N GLY A 80 -9.36 5.92 -10.64
CA GLY A 80 -9.87 4.60 -10.24
C GLY A 80 -8.86 3.75 -9.47
N GLY A 81 -7.79 4.36 -8.98
CA GLY A 81 -6.72 3.69 -8.25
C GLY A 81 -6.91 3.66 -6.73
N GLN A 82 -5.90 3.10 -6.05
CA GLN A 82 -5.74 3.26 -4.62
C GLN A 82 -5.07 4.60 -4.33
N VAL A 83 -5.71 5.42 -3.50
CA VAL A 83 -5.20 6.73 -3.11
C VAL A 83 -4.60 6.68 -1.71
N LEU A 84 -3.47 7.37 -1.54
CA LEU A 84 -2.82 7.64 -0.28
C LEU A 84 -2.39 9.11 -0.21
N GLU A 85 -2.80 9.81 0.84
CA GLU A 85 -2.30 11.14 1.14
C GLU A 85 -1.08 11.03 2.09
N SER A 86 0.03 11.67 1.71
CA SER A 86 1.27 11.68 2.49
C SER A 86 1.76 13.12 2.65
N GLY A 87 1.37 13.76 3.75
CA GLY A 87 1.66 15.17 3.99
C GLY A 87 0.96 16.04 2.93
N GLN A 88 1.73 16.78 2.15
CA GLN A 88 1.23 17.62 1.06
C GLN A 88 1.09 16.88 -0.28
N TYR A 89 1.37 15.57 -0.32
CA TYR A 89 1.40 14.81 -1.56
C TYR A 89 0.20 13.88 -1.65
N HIS A 90 -0.39 13.85 -2.84
CA HIS A 90 -1.41 12.90 -3.26
C HIS A 90 -0.74 11.83 -4.11
N LEU A 91 -0.86 10.57 -3.68
CA LEU A 91 -0.30 9.41 -4.34
C LEU A 91 -1.46 8.52 -4.79
N GLU A 92 -1.59 8.30 -6.09
CA GLU A 92 -2.58 7.36 -6.62
C GLU A 92 -1.89 6.27 -7.43
N PHE A 93 -2.19 5.02 -7.09
CA PHE A 93 -1.66 3.83 -7.74
C PHE A 93 -2.77 3.08 -8.46
N VAL A 94 -2.63 2.97 -9.78
CA VAL A 94 -3.55 2.27 -10.67
C VAL A 94 -2.85 1.06 -11.25
N THR A 95 -3.58 -0.05 -11.35
CA THR A 95 -3.07 -1.25 -12.01
C THR A 95 -4.03 -1.68 -13.10
N GLU A 96 -3.51 -1.84 -14.32
CA GLU A 96 -4.28 -2.36 -15.44
C GLU A 96 -3.66 -3.67 -15.92
N ALA A 97 -4.44 -4.75 -15.87
CA ALA A 97 -4.02 -6.02 -16.45
C ALA A 97 -4.24 -5.97 -17.96
N LYS A 98 -3.16 -6.16 -18.72
CA LYS A 98 -3.20 -6.20 -20.18
C LYS A 98 -2.45 -7.43 -20.67
N ASP A 99 -3.16 -8.33 -21.32
CA ASP A 99 -2.64 -9.63 -21.75
C ASP A 99 -1.90 -10.35 -20.60
N ASN A 100 -0.60 -10.60 -20.78
CA ASN A 100 0.26 -11.30 -19.82
C ASN A 100 1.05 -10.35 -18.91
N GLU A 101 0.72 -9.06 -18.90
CA GLU A 101 1.43 -8.03 -18.16
C GLU A 101 0.48 -7.21 -17.28
N THR A 102 1.05 -6.53 -16.29
CA THR A 102 0.34 -5.54 -15.47
C THR A 102 1.02 -4.20 -15.67
N HIS A 103 0.28 -3.23 -16.18
CA HIS A 103 0.69 -1.83 -16.16
C HIS A 103 0.55 -1.30 -14.73
N LEU A 104 1.60 -0.67 -14.24
CA LEU A 104 1.67 -0.05 -12.93
C LEU A 104 1.77 1.46 -13.15
N ASP A 105 0.66 2.17 -12.97
CA ASP A 105 0.60 3.61 -13.18
C ASP A 105 0.53 4.30 -11.83
N PHE A 106 1.36 5.34 -11.66
CA PHE A 106 1.52 6.05 -10.41
C PHE A 106 1.45 7.55 -10.65
N TYR A 107 0.41 8.17 -10.11
CA TYR A 107 0.21 9.61 -10.15
C TYR A 107 0.75 10.20 -8.85
N LEU A 108 1.68 11.15 -8.99
CA LEU A 108 2.26 11.89 -7.88
C LEU A 108 1.93 13.36 -8.03
N LYS A 109 1.15 13.90 -7.09
CA LYS A 109 0.69 15.28 -7.11
C LYS A 109 0.99 15.97 -5.79
N LYS A 110 1.06 17.30 -5.80
CA LYS A 110 1.45 18.12 -4.64
C LYS A 110 0.50 19.29 -4.40
N GLY A 111 0.21 19.52 -3.12
CA GLY A 111 -0.61 20.62 -2.62
C GLY A 111 -2.09 20.47 -2.94
N GLU A 112 -2.91 21.37 -2.40
CA GLU A 112 -4.38 21.35 -2.55
C GLU A 112 -4.87 21.40 -4.01
N LYS A 113 -4.05 21.97 -4.91
CA LYS A 113 -4.37 22.05 -6.35
C LYS A 113 -4.00 20.78 -7.12
N HIS A 114 -3.47 19.77 -6.44
CA HIS A 114 -2.99 18.53 -7.05
C HIS A 114 -2.07 18.79 -8.26
N THR A 115 -1.05 19.63 -8.07
CA THR A 115 -0.09 19.91 -9.16
C THR A 115 0.80 18.69 -9.39
N THR A 116 0.88 18.23 -10.64
CA THR A 116 1.71 17.08 -11.04
C THR A 116 3.18 17.30 -10.67
N VAL A 117 3.79 16.27 -10.09
CA VAL A 117 5.23 16.18 -9.83
C VAL A 117 5.83 15.28 -10.91
N SER A 118 6.67 15.83 -11.78
CA SER A 118 7.20 15.12 -12.96
C SER A 118 8.70 14.80 -12.87
N ASP A 119 9.40 15.36 -11.89
CA ASP A 119 10.85 15.29 -11.72
C ASP A 119 11.31 14.32 -10.61
N ALA A 120 10.38 13.58 -10.00
CA ALA A 120 10.69 12.59 -8.97
C ALA A 120 11.41 11.36 -9.54
N LYS A 121 12.27 10.74 -8.71
CA LYS A 121 12.79 9.39 -8.96
C LYS A 121 11.87 8.39 -8.28
N VAL A 122 11.22 7.53 -9.07
CA VAL A 122 10.20 6.61 -8.57
C VAL A 122 10.64 5.17 -8.81
N THR A 123 10.49 4.31 -7.80
CA THR A 123 10.75 2.87 -7.89
C THR A 123 9.64 2.11 -7.17
N ALA A 124 9.09 1.08 -7.82
CA ALA A 124 8.21 0.12 -7.18
C ALA A 124 9.03 -1.08 -6.69
N GLN A 125 8.94 -1.37 -5.39
CA GLN A 125 9.34 -2.65 -4.81
C GLN A 125 8.10 -3.54 -4.74
N VAL A 126 8.02 -4.52 -5.63
CA VAL A 126 6.88 -5.43 -5.75
C VAL A 126 7.24 -6.76 -5.12
N GLN A 127 6.52 -7.14 -4.07
CA GLN A 127 6.52 -8.50 -3.54
C GLN A 127 5.45 -9.32 -4.26
N LEU A 128 5.88 -10.41 -4.89
CA LEU A 128 5.04 -11.38 -5.58
C LEU A 128 4.26 -12.25 -4.57
N PRO A 129 3.23 -12.98 -5.03
CA PRO A 129 2.48 -13.91 -4.18
C PRO A 129 3.32 -15.00 -3.52
N ASP A 130 4.43 -15.41 -4.15
CA ASP A 130 5.40 -16.38 -3.60
C ASP A 130 6.36 -15.77 -2.56
N GLY A 131 6.25 -14.45 -2.32
CA GLY A 131 7.08 -13.70 -1.41
C GLY A 131 8.39 -13.17 -2.01
N SER A 132 8.74 -13.53 -3.25
CA SER A 132 9.89 -12.97 -3.95
C SER A 132 9.69 -11.48 -4.25
N GLN A 133 10.79 -10.73 -4.45
CA GLN A 133 10.74 -9.29 -4.68
C GLN A 133 11.29 -8.89 -6.05
N LYS A 134 10.71 -7.86 -6.64
CA LYS A 134 11.16 -7.18 -7.86
C LYS A 134 11.27 -5.69 -7.61
N SER A 135 12.35 -5.10 -8.12
CA SER A 135 12.55 -3.65 -8.10
C SER A 135 12.37 -3.13 -9.52
N LEU A 136 11.35 -2.29 -9.72
CA LEU A 136 11.01 -1.71 -11.02
C LEU A 136 11.18 -0.19 -10.95
N PRO A 137 12.10 0.43 -11.70
CA PRO A 137 12.08 1.87 -11.87
C PRO A 137 10.85 2.28 -12.68
N LEU A 138 10.15 3.33 -12.26
CA LEU A 138 9.05 3.90 -13.05
C LEU A 138 9.55 5.10 -13.84
N THR A 139 9.06 5.25 -15.06
CA THR A 139 9.40 6.36 -15.96
C THR A 139 8.23 7.32 -16.07
N TYR A 140 8.49 8.63 -16.01
CA TYR A 140 7.44 9.62 -16.19
C TYR A 140 7.07 9.76 -17.67
N GLU A 141 5.78 9.62 -17.98
CA GLU A 141 5.21 9.87 -19.31
C GLU A 141 4.53 11.23 -19.33
N ALA A 142 5.10 12.17 -20.09
CA ALA A 142 4.66 13.57 -20.04
C ALA A 142 3.27 13.80 -20.63
N LYS A 143 2.84 12.97 -21.58
CA LYS A 143 1.50 13.10 -22.21
C LYS A 143 0.39 12.70 -21.26
N GLU A 144 0.60 11.60 -20.55
CA GLU A 144 -0.39 11.00 -19.64
C GLU A 144 -0.19 11.43 -18.18
N GLN A 145 0.85 12.23 -17.91
CA GLN A 145 1.14 12.87 -16.63
C GLN A 145 1.26 11.91 -15.43
N HIS A 146 1.83 10.73 -15.65
CA HIS A 146 2.07 9.75 -14.60
C HIS A 146 3.39 9.02 -14.78
N TYR A 147 3.81 8.34 -13.72
CA TYR A 147 4.92 7.41 -13.75
C TYR A 147 4.40 6.02 -14.08
N HIS A 148 5.04 5.30 -15.01
CA HIS A 148 4.61 3.95 -15.37
C HIS A 148 5.76 2.94 -15.33
N ALA A 149 5.40 1.69 -15.07
CA ALA A 149 6.24 0.51 -15.28
C ALA A 149 5.38 -0.68 -15.70
N VAL A 150 6.02 -1.71 -16.25
CA VAL A 150 5.35 -2.95 -16.64
C VAL A 150 5.89 -4.10 -15.80
N LEU A 151 4.99 -4.87 -15.21
CA LEU A 151 5.28 -6.12 -14.51
C LEU A 151 4.81 -7.30 -15.35
N SER A 152 5.73 -8.08 -15.91
CA SER A 152 5.44 -9.27 -16.73
C SER A 152 5.17 -10.55 -15.91
N GLU A 153 5.11 -10.43 -14.58
CA GLU A 153 4.84 -11.56 -13.69
C GLU A 153 3.34 -11.85 -13.63
N LYS A 154 2.98 -13.15 -13.64
CA LYS A 154 1.62 -13.62 -13.89
C LYS A 154 1.05 -14.54 -12.81
N ALA A 155 1.77 -14.71 -11.70
CA ALA A 155 1.31 -15.56 -10.61
C ALA A 155 -0.02 -15.02 -10.06
N ALA A 156 -1.05 -15.87 -9.97
CA ALA A 156 -2.30 -15.47 -9.36
C ALA A 156 -2.09 -15.25 -7.85
N GLY A 157 -2.72 -14.21 -7.29
CA GLY A 157 -2.65 -13.91 -5.87
C GLY A 157 -2.43 -12.44 -5.56
N GLU A 158 -2.11 -12.17 -4.30
CA GLU A 158 -1.88 -10.81 -3.81
C GLU A 158 -0.43 -10.38 -4.02
N TYR A 159 -0.27 -9.22 -4.64
CA TYR A 159 0.99 -8.51 -4.78
C TYR A 159 1.01 -7.35 -3.81
N LYS A 160 2.13 -7.16 -3.11
CA LYS A 160 2.36 -6.01 -2.23
C LYS A 160 3.35 -5.07 -2.89
N VAL A 161 3.03 -3.78 -2.95
CA VAL A 161 3.84 -2.78 -3.63
C VAL A 161 4.24 -1.71 -2.65
N ALA A 162 5.53 -1.42 -2.55
CA ALA A 162 6.03 -0.20 -1.94
C ALA A 162 6.55 0.72 -3.05
N ILE A 163 5.87 1.85 -3.27
CA ILE A 163 6.37 2.92 -4.13
C ILE A 163 7.31 3.78 -3.31
N LEU A 164 8.54 3.90 -3.79
CA LEU A 164 9.58 4.72 -3.21
C LEU A 164 9.82 5.92 -4.13
N SER A 165 9.43 7.11 -3.69
CA SER A 165 9.63 8.34 -4.47
C SER A 165 10.61 9.27 -3.77
N ASP A 166 11.52 9.84 -4.54
CA ASP A 166 12.43 10.91 -4.15
C ASP A 166 12.08 12.16 -4.94
N VAL A 167 11.50 13.14 -4.26
CA VAL A 167 11.13 14.45 -4.82
C VAL A 167 12.15 15.46 -4.31
N ASN A 168 13.19 15.72 -5.11
CA ASN A 168 14.23 16.70 -4.76
C ASN A 168 14.88 16.45 -3.37
N GLY A 169 15.09 15.18 -3.00
CA GLY A 169 15.65 14.75 -1.72
C GLY A 169 14.60 14.43 -0.64
N GLU A 170 13.34 14.82 -0.83
CA GLU A 170 12.23 14.47 0.06
C GLU A 170 11.72 13.05 -0.26
N LYS A 171 11.60 12.19 0.75
CA LYS A 171 11.05 10.83 0.59
C LYS A 171 9.54 10.84 0.72
N VAL A 172 8.86 10.42 -0.34
CA VAL A 172 7.40 10.36 -0.41
C VAL A 172 7.02 8.93 -0.81
N ASN A 173 6.79 8.08 0.18
CA ASN A 173 6.61 6.64 -0.06
C ASN A 173 5.15 6.24 0.14
N GLY A 174 4.68 5.30 -0.68
CA GLY A 174 3.35 4.71 -0.58
C GLY A 174 3.40 3.18 -0.51
N ARG A 175 2.42 2.58 0.15
CA ARG A 175 2.22 1.12 0.17
C ARG A 175 0.86 0.80 -0.39
N PHE A 176 0.82 -0.13 -1.33
CA PHE A 176 -0.38 -0.52 -2.08
C PHE A 176 -0.42 -2.04 -2.22
N THR A 177 -1.55 -2.56 -2.65
CA THR A 177 -1.73 -3.99 -2.96
C THR A 177 -2.60 -4.16 -4.18
N PHE A 178 -2.34 -5.16 -5.01
CA PHE A 178 -3.28 -5.54 -6.06
C PHE A 178 -3.35 -7.07 -6.16
N LYS A 179 -4.41 -7.56 -6.80
CA LYS A 179 -4.57 -8.99 -7.08
C LYS A 179 -4.51 -9.22 -8.58
N ARG A 180 -3.84 -10.29 -8.97
CA ARG A 180 -3.86 -10.83 -10.34
C ARG A 180 -4.43 -12.23 -10.33
#